data_AF-A0A352CGL4-F1
#
_entry.id   AF-A0A352CGL4-F1
#
_cell.length_a   1.000
_cell.length_b   1.000
_cell.length_c   1.000
_cell.angle_alpha   90.00
_cell.angle_beta   90.00
_cell.angle_gamma   90.00
#
_symmetry.space_group_name_H-M   'P 1'
#
loop_
_entity.id
_entity.type
_entity.pdbx_description
1 polymer ?
#
loop_
_entity_poly.entity_id
_entity_poly.type
_entity_poly.pdbx_seq_one_letter_code
_entity_poly.pdbx_strand_id
1 'polypeptide(L)'
;DDIHRHFRLAAYAEGAYTAAPFRHDEVTLMGDKSGVEAGIIATRLSHRFALSFTGSHTQVLHATRKSGWIGPSRTFQTVQFSLSGGYLLLPKEYTDYRQTNLNLYAELLGQRSLDNNRYYLDLAPALQLIFSSRTKLNLGYRFQLGATMDRMAQSSWLLTLESTWLGFFKKRD
;
A
#
# COMPACT_ATOMS: atom_id res chain seq x y z
N ASP A 1 32.67 1.33 2.87
CA ASP A 1 31.54 2.28 2.85
C ASP A 1 30.31 1.78 2.06
N ASP A 2 30.30 0.51 1.64
CA ASP A 2 29.34 -0.05 0.68
C ASP A 2 28.30 -1.02 1.28
N ILE A 3 28.34 -1.22 2.60
CA ILE A 3 27.56 -2.27 3.31
C ILE A 3 26.24 -1.73 3.89
N HIS A 4 26.03 -0.41 3.91
CA HIS A 4 24.85 0.20 4.58
C HIS A 4 23.75 0.68 3.62
N ARG A 5 23.81 0.30 2.34
CA ARG A 5 22.86 0.74 1.31
C ARG A 5 22.43 -0.46 0.46
N HIS A 6 21.19 -0.90 0.62
CA HIS A 6 20.62 -1.95 -0.23
C HIS A 6 19.53 -1.34 -1.12
N PHE A 7 19.68 -1.53 -2.42
CA PHE A 7 18.66 -1.20 -3.41
C PHE A 7 18.01 -2.49 -3.90
N ARG A 8 16.68 -2.53 -3.91
CA ARG A 8 15.87 -3.64 -4.41
C ARG A 8 14.91 -3.08 -5.43
N LEU A 9 14.83 -3.73 -6.60
CA LEU A 9 13.86 -3.41 -7.63
C LEU A 9 13.11 -4.69 -7.97
N ALA A 10 11.78 -4.61 -7.99
CA ALA A 10 10.89 -5.67 -8.40
C ALA A 10 9.86 -5.12 -9.38
N ALA A 11 9.32 -6.00 -10.22
CA ALA A 11 8.17 -5.72 -11.06
C ALA A 11 7.08 -6.74 -10.74
N TYR A 12 5.82 -6.32 -10.84
CA TYR A 12 4.67 -7.19 -10.61
C TYR A 12 3.59 -6.94 -11.67
N ALA A 13 2.76 -7.96 -11.87
CA ALA A 13 1.53 -7.86 -12.64
C ALA A 13 0.42 -8.59 -11.87
N GLU A 14 -0.75 -7.98 -11.83
CA GLU A 14 -1.94 -8.49 -11.16
C GLU A 14 -3.11 -8.48 -12.15
N GLY A 15 -3.95 -9.51 -12.07
CA GLY A 15 -5.21 -9.56 -12.80
C GLY A 15 -6.32 -9.89 -11.83
N ALA A 16 -7.38 -9.08 -11.81
CA ALA A 16 -8.54 -9.31 -10.98
C ALA A 16 -9.80 -9.40 -11.83
N TYR A 17 -10.71 -10.28 -11.44
CA TYR A 17 -12.02 -10.43 -12.04
C TYR A 17 -13.08 -10.37 -10.95
N THR A 18 -14.05 -9.47 -11.09
CA THR A 18 -15.18 -9.32 -10.18
C THR A 18 -16.49 -9.17 -10.96
N ALA A 19 -17.57 -9.63 -10.33
CA ALA A 19 -18.94 -9.48 -10.85
C ALA A 19 -19.69 -8.31 -10.18
N ALA A 20 -19.03 -7.52 -9.34
CA ALA A 20 -19.66 -6.43 -8.58
C ALA A 20 -20.04 -5.22 -9.46
N PRO A 21 -21.17 -4.54 -9.19
CA PRO A 21 -21.58 -3.33 -9.91
C PRO A 21 -20.73 -2.10 -9.52
N PHE A 22 -20.46 -1.23 -10.50
CA PHE A 22 -19.70 0.02 -10.33
C PHE A 22 -20.39 0.98 -9.34
N ARG A 23 -19.70 1.36 -8.25
CA ARG A 23 -20.18 2.38 -7.31
C ARG A 23 -19.28 3.62 -7.14
N HIS A 24 -17.96 3.49 -7.28
CA HIS A 24 -17.03 4.61 -7.05
C HIS A 24 -16.06 4.83 -8.21
N ASP A 25 -15.51 6.05 -8.30
CA ASP A 25 -14.52 6.45 -9.31
C ASP A 25 -13.11 5.92 -9.02
N GLU A 26 -12.84 5.59 -7.76
CA GLU A 26 -11.60 4.94 -7.34
C GLU A 26 -11.47 3.59 -8.05
N VAL A 27 -10.33 3.37 -8.71
CA VAL A 27 -10.03 2.10 -9.36
C VAL A 27 -9.15 1.32 -8.41
N THR A 28 -9.77 0.39 -7.69
CA THR A 28 -9.09 -0.67 -6.95
C THR A 28 -9.41 -2.01 -7.62
N LEU A 29 -8.38 -2.83 -7.83
CA LEU A 29 -8.56 -4.21 -8.33
C LEU A 29 -8.92 -5.18 -7.20
N MET A 30 -8.79 -4.75 -5.94
CA MET A 30 -9.09 -5.51 -4.74
C MET A 30 -10.61 -5.63 -4.49
N GLY A 31 -11.34 -6.16 -5.47
CA GLY A 31 -12.74 -6.57 -5.33
C GLY A 31 -13.77 -5.73 -6.09
N ASP A 32 -13.45 -4.50 -6.48
CA ASP A 32 -14.43 -3.58 -7.06
C ASP A 32 -14.49 -3.58 -8.59
N LYS A 33 -13.36 -3.77 -9.29
CA LYS A 33 -13.32 -3.72 -10.75
C LYS A 33 -12.48 -4.85 -11.36
N SER A 34 -12.98 -5.42 -12.47
CA SER A 34 -12.21 -6.35 -13.29
C SER A 34 -11.15 -5.58 -14.07
N GLY A 35 -9.92 -6.06 -14.07
CA GLY A 35 -8.82 -5.36 -14.71
C GLY A 35 -7.49 -6.07 -14.59
N VAL A 36 -6.49 -5.46 -15.20
CA VAL A 36 -5.08 -5.84 -15.07
C VAL A 36 -4.29 -4.65 -14.57
N GLU A 37 -3.34 -4.89 -13.69
CA GLU A 37 -2.37 -3.92 -13.22
C GLU A 37 -0.96 -4.45 -13.46
N ALA A 38 -0.07 -3.57 -13.87
CA ALA A 38 1.36 -3.85 -13.90
C ALA A 38 2.08 -2.70 -13.22
N GLY A 39 3.08 -3.03 -12.41
CA GLY A 39 3.81 -2.04 -11.62
C GLY A 39 5.23 -2.44 -11.31
N ILE A 40 5.96 -1.46 -10.81
CA ILE A 40 7.33 -1.59 -10.32
C ILE A 40 7.41 -1.15 -8.87
N ILE A 41 8.28 -1.79 -8.10
CA ILE A 41 8.55 -1.50 -6.71
C ILE A 41 10.05 -1.32 -6.56
N ALA A 42 10.47 -0.11 -6.17
CA ALA A 42 11.85 0.24 -5.89
C ALA A 42 11.99 0.55 -4.40
N THR A 43 12.77 -0.24 -3.67
CA THR A 43 13.03 -0.04 -2.24
C THR A 43 14.51 0.22 -2.01
N ARG A 44 14.80 1.29 -1.27
CA ARG A 44 16.14 1.64 -0.83
C ARG A 44 16.18 1.69 0.69
N LEU A 45 16.98 0.81 1.28
CA LEU A 45 17.31 0.85 2.71
C LEU A 45 18.63 1.60 2.90
N SER A 46 18.59 2.64 3.73
CA SER A 46 19.75 3.45 4.12
C SER A 46 19.84 3.51 5.64
N HIS A 47 20.74 2.74 6.22
CA HIS A 47 20.96 2.65 7.66
C HIS A 47 19.67 2.31 8.45
N ARG A 48 19.03 3.29 9.09
CA ARG A 48 17.77 3.13 9.87
C ARG A 48 16.52 3.62 9.12
N PHE A 49 16.68 4.08 7.89
CA PHE A 49 15.60 4.61 7.05
C PHE A 49 15.36 3.69 5.84
N ALA A 50 14.11 3.28 5.64
CA ALA A 50 13.66 2.52 4.50
C ALA A 50 12.77 3.41 3.63
N LEU A 51 13.16 3.65 2.38
CA LEU A 51 12.33 4.34 1.40
C LEU A 51 11.85 3.33 0.37
N SER A 52 10.54 3.25 0.13
CA SER A 52 9.97 2.43 -0.92
C SER A 52 9.11 3.28 -1.83
N PHE A 53 9.28 3.09 -3.13
CA PHE A 53 8.47 3.71 -4.17
C PHE A 53 7.83 2.60 -4.99
N THR A 54 6.54 2.71 -5.20
CA THR A 54 5.76 1.82 -6.06
C THR A 54 5.06 2.67 -7.09
N GLY A 55 5.14 2.29 -8.36
CA GLY A 55 4.39 2.92 -9.44
C GLY A 55 3.72 1.85 -10.27
N SER A 56 2.42 1.99 -10.51
CA SER A 56 1.66 1.02 -11.28
C SER A 56 0.67 1.66 -12.23
N HIS A 57 0.34 0.89 -13.26
CA HIS A 57 -0.62 1.26 -14.28
C HIS A 57 -1.69 0.18 -14.35
N THR A 58 -2.92 0.60 -14.13
CA THR A 58 -4.10 -0.26 -14.07
C THR A 58 -4.99 0.00 -15.27
N GLN A 59 -5.36 -1.07 -15.97
CA GLN A 59 -6.36 -1.06 -17.01
C GLN A 59 -7.60 -1.85 -16.57
N VAL A 60 -8.73 -1.16 -16.49
CA VAL A 60 -10.01 -1.78 -16.18
C VAL A 60 -10.57 -2.45 -17.43
N LEU A 61 -10.78 -3.76 -17.35
CA LEU A 61 -11.31 -4.61 -18.41
C LEU A 61 -12.82 -4.79 -18.18
N HIS A 62 -13.61 -3.82 -18.64
CA HIS A 62 -15.07 -3.90 -18.55
C HIS A 62 -15.73 -3.94 -19.94
N ALA A 63 -16.78 -4.75 -20.06
CA ALA A 63 -17.47 -5.02 -21.34
C ALA A 63 -18.02 -3.76 -22.02
N THR A 64 -18.34 -2.71 -21.24
CA THR A 64 -18.83 -1.42 -21.74
C THR A 64 -17.80 -0.68 -22.63
N ARG A 65 -16.50 -1.03 -22.55
CA ARG A 65 -15.44 -0.44 -23.38
C ARG A 65 -15.64 -0.66 -24.89
N LYS A 66 -16.35 -1.72 -25.30
CA LYS A 66 -16.66 -2.02 -26.71
C LYS A 66 -18.03 -1.52 -27.17
N SER A 67 -18.89 -1.02 -26.26
CA SER A 67 -20.32 -0.85 -26.52
C SER A 67 -20.73 0.55 -27.00
N GLY A 68 -19.81 1.50 -27.21
CA GLY A 68 -20.20 2.87 -27.61
C GLY A 68 -21.18 3.53 -26.64
N TRP A 69 -21.09 3.20 -25.35
CA TRP A 69 -22.08 3.63 -24.35
C TRP A 69 -21.84 5.08 -23.95
N ILE A 70 -22.84 5.93 -24.20
CA ILE A 70 -22.86 7.36 -23.88
C ILE A 70 -23.44 7.50 -22.46
N GLY A 71 -22.59 7.42 -21.44
CA GLY A 71 -22.96 7.74 -20.07
C GLY A 71 -21.80 8.34 -19.29
N PRO A 72 -21.96 8.63 -17.99
CA PRO A 72 -21.01 9.45 -17.24
C PRO A 72 -19.59 8.89 -17.33
N SER A 73 -18.64 9.80 -17.51
CA SER A 73 -17.24 9.52 -17.82
C SER A 73 -16.65 8.46 -16.88
N ARG A 74 -16.46 7.23 -17.37
CA ARG A 74 -15.88 6.13 -16.58
C ARG A 74 -14.36 6.15 -16.73
N THR A 75 -13.66 5.83 -15.65
CA THR A 75 -12.20 5.68 -15.66
C THR A 75 -11.86 4.24 -16.05
N PHE A 76 -11.18 4.08 -17.19
CA PHE A 76 -10.69 2.81 -17.72
C PHE A 76 -9.19 2.62 -17.51
N GLN A 77 -8.44 3.72 -17.39
CA GLN A 77 -6.99 3.72 -17.19
C GLN A 77 -6.62 4.61 -16.01
N THR A 78 -5.88 4.05 -15.07
CA THR A 78 -5.32 4.81 -13.95
C THR A 78 -3.84 4.53 -13.77
N VAL A 79 -3.10 5.59 -13.45
CA VAL A 79 -1.75 5.48 -12.92
C VAL A 79 -1.85 5.67 -11.41
N GLN A 80 -1.22 4.77 -10.66
CA GLN A 80 -1.11 4.82 -9.21
C GLN A 80 0.36 4.92 -8.82
N PHE A 81 0.63 5.61 -7.73
CA PHE A 81 1.94 5.62 -7.10
C PHE A 81 1.78 5.58 -5.58
N SER A 82 2.71 4.92 -4.92
CA SER A 82 2.87 4.96 -3.47
C SER A 82 4.34 5.24 -3.14
N LEU A 83 4.58 6.22 -2.27
CA LEU A 83 5.90 6.51 -1.71
C LEU A 83 5.82 6.33 -0.20
N SER A 84 6.48 5.32 0.34
CA SER A 84 6.55 5.05 1.78
C SER A 84 7.96 5.27 2.33
N GLY A 85 8.03 5.90 3.48
CA GLY A 85 9.25 6.07 4.27
C GLY A 85 9.05 5.47 5.66
N GLY A 86 9.94 4.58 6.06
CA GLY A 86 9.98 3.94 7.37
C GLY A 86 11.24 4.29 8.13
N TYR A 87 11.11 4.56 9.42
CA TYR A 87 12.22 4.82 10.32
C TYR A 87 12.12 3.97 11.59
N LEU A 88 13.19 3.25 11.90
CA LEU A 88 13.32 2.48 13.14
C LEU A 88 13.61 3.45 14.29
N LEU A 89 12.61 3.76 15.11
CA LEU A 89 12.73 4.68 16.25
C LEU A 89 13.37 4.01 17.46
N LEU A 90 12.96 2.77 17.80
CA LEU A 90 13.43 2.07 18.99
C LEU A 90 13.58 0.55 18.78
N PRO A 91 14.48 -0.10 19.55
CA PRO A 91 15.35 0.46 20.58
C PRO A 91 16.63 1.11 20.02
N LYS A 92 17.19 2.10 20.74
CA LYS A 92 18.45 2.76 20.36
C LYS A 92 19.67 1.83 20.52
N GLU A 93 19.61 0.89 21.48
CA GLU A 93 20.57 -0.20 21.71
C GLU A 93 19.79 -1.47 22.08
N TYR A 94 20.12 -2.60 21.44
CA TYR A 94 19.54 -3.90 21.79
C TYR A 94 20.29 -4.49 22.97
N THR A 95 19.61 -4.66 24.10
CA THR A 95 20.14 -5.39 25.27
C THR A 95 19.48 -6.76 25.42
N ASP A 96 18.26 -6.96 24.88
CA ASP A 96 17.57 -8.27 24.91
C ASP A 96 16.51 -8.39 23.79
N TYR A 97 16.23 -9.61 23.30
CA TYR A 97 15.25 -9.88 22.22
C TYR A 97 13.78 -9.68 22.65
N ARG A 98 13.55 -9.48 23.96
CA ARG A 98 12.24 -9.17 24.55
C ARG A 98 11.85 -7.70 24.42
N GLN A 99 12.77 -6.85 23.99
CA GLN A 99 12.53 -5.41 23.92
C GLN A 99 11.51 -5.06 22.83
N THR A 100 10.73 -4.01 23.09
CA THR A 100 9.70 -3.53 22.17
C THR A 100 10.37 -2.74 21.06
N ASN A 101 10.16 -3.14 19.80
CA ASN A 101 10.60 -2.34 18.66
C ASN A 101 9.49 -1.35 18.28
N LEU A 102 9.85 -0.09 18.07
CA LEU A 102 8.94 0.94 17.56
C LEU A 102 9.47 1.41 16.20
N ASN A 103 8.63 1.25 15.18
CA ASN A 103 8.89 1.77 13.84
C ASN A 103 7.83 2.82 13.51
N LEU A 104 8.27 3.92 12.94
CA LEU A 104 7.40 4.94 12.37
C LEU A 104 7.42 4.78 10.85
N TYR A 105 6.25 4.82 10.24
CA TYR A 105 6.08 4.77 8.79
C TYR A 105 5.20 5.92 8.36
N ALA A 106 5.46 6.46 7.18
CA ALA A 106 4.58 7.40 6.51
C ALA A 106 4.50 7.01 5.04
N GLU A 107 3.30 6.92 4.51
CA GLU A 107 3.05 6.55 3.13
C GLU A 107 2.23 7.63 2.43
N LEU A 108 2.68 8.05 1.25
CA LEU A 108 1.98 8.96 0.37
C LEU A 108 1.44 8.15 -0.81
N LEU A 109 0.11 8.08 -0.93
CA LEU A 109 -0.57 7.34 -1.99
C LEU A 109 -1.22 8.33 -2.95
N GLY A 110 -1.02 8.13 -4.25
CA GLY A 110 -1.67 8.94 -5.27
C GLY A 110 -2.18 8.11 -6.41
N GLN A 111 -3.29 8.53 -6.98
CA GLN A 111 -3.87 7.91 -8.16
C GLN A 111 -4.40 8.98 -9.09
N ARG A 112 -4.22 8.78 -10.39
CA ARG A 112 -4.73 9.67 -11.44
C ARG A 112 -5.38 8.85 -12.54
N SER A 113 -6.60 9.25 -12.90
CA SER A 113 -7.31 8.78 -14.08
C SER A 113 -6.76 9.45 -15.32
N LEU A 114 -6.36 8.65 -16.32
CA LEU A 114 -5.91 9.15 -17.61
C LEU A 114 -7.08 9.58 -18.51
N ASP A 115 -8.27 9.02 -18.28
CA ASP A 115 -9.45 9.31 -19.11
C ASP A 115 -10.12 10.64 -18.72
N ASN A 116 -10.28 10.88 -17.42
CA ASN A 116 -11.12 11.98 -16.92
C ASN A 116 -10.36 13.01 -16.08
N ASN A 117 -9.03 12.93 -16.09
CA ASN A 117 -8.11 13.80 -15.35
C ASN A 117 -8.40 13.96 -13.84
N ARG A 118 -9.20 13.07 -13.26
CA ARG A 118 -9.47 13.05 -11.81
C ARG A 118 -8.28 12.44 -11.10
N TYR A 119 -7.99 12.92 -9.89
CA TYR A 119 -6.92 12.39 -9.06
C TYR A 119 -7.31 12.36 -7.59
N TYR A 120 -6.58 11.60 -6.79
CA TYR A 120 -6.49 11.78 -5.35
C TYR A 120 -5.04 11.68 -4.88
N LEU A 121 -4.78 12.29 -3.73
CA LEU A 121 -3.53 12.23 -2.99
C LEU A 121 -3.87 12.06 -1.50
N ASP A 122 -3.35 11.00 -0.91
CA ASP A 122 -3.55 10.65 0.50
C ASP A 122 -2.20 10.55 1.21
N LEU A 123 -2.20 10.88 2.50
CA LEU A 123 -1.10 10.61 3.40
C LEU A 123 -1.55 9.64 4.49
N ALA A 124 -0.71 8.66 4.78
CA ALA A 124 -0.96 7.60 5.75
C ALA A 124 0.25 7.45 6.70
N PRO A 125 0.36 8.28 7.75
CA PRO A 125 1.22 7.99 8.88
C PRO A 125 0.77 6.71 9.60
N ALA A 126 1.74 5.89 10.00
CA ALA A 126 1.52 4.67 10.78
C ALA A 126 2.63 4.43 11.80
N LEU A 127 2.24 3.81 12.91
CA LEU A 127 3.12 3.36 13.99
C LEU A 127 3.04 1.84 14.07
N GLN A 128 4.18 1.20 14.14
CA GLN A 128 4.29 -0.25 14.31
C GLN A 128 5.07 -0.56 15.58
N LEU A 129 4.40 -1.25 16.49
CA LEU A 129 4.95 -1.74 17.75
C LEU A 129 5.13 -3.25 17.65
N ILE A 130 6.32 -3.75 17.96
CA ILE A 130 6.61 -5.19 17.95
C ILE A 130 7.02 -5.60 19.36
N PHE A 131 6.18 -6.42 20.00
CA PHE A 131 6.40 -6.95 21.34
C PHE A 131 7.00 -8.35 21.26
N SER A 132 8.13 -8.56 21.93
CA SER A 132 8.78 -9.87 22.08
C SER A 132 9.01 -10.63 20.78
N SER A 133 9.17 -9.91 19.66
CA SER A 133 9.30 -10.47 18.30
C SER A 133 8.18 -11.45 17.88
N ARG A 134 7.03 -11.44 18.58
CA ARG A 134 5.91 -12.37 18.36
C ARG A 134 4.63 -11.66 18.00
N THR A 135 4.38 -10.50 18.62
CA THR A 135 3.16 -9.72 18.43
C THR A 135 3.51 -8.39 17.79
N LYS A 136 2.88 -8.06 16.67
CA LYS A 136 3.00 -6.79 15.98
C LYS A 136 1.67 -6.07 16.06
N LEU A 137 1.69 -4.82 16.50
CA LEU A 137 0.56 -3.92 16.53
C LEU A 137 0.86 -2.77 15.59
N ASN A 138 0.09 -2.64 14.52
CA ASN A 138 0.17 -1.53 13.58
C ASN A 138 -1.05 -0.62 13.77
N LEU A 139 -0.79 0.67 13.90
CA LEU A 139 -1.82 1.71 13.95
C LEU A 139 -1.51 2.73 12.84
N GLY A 140 -2.35 2.77 11.82
CA GLY A 140 -2.26 3.72 10.72
C GLY A 140 -3.45 4.67 10.72
N TYR A 141 -3.21 5.90 10.31
CA TYR A 141 -4.27 6.86 10.00
C TYR A 141 -4.05 7.38 8.58
N ARG A 142 -4.95 7.04 7.66
CA ARG A 142 -4.94 7.51 6.28
C ARG A 142 -5.93 8.64 6.14
N PHE A 143 -5.51 9.74 5.53
CA PHE A 143 -6.37 10.87 5.23
C PHE A 143 -6.04 11.49 3.88
N GLN A 144 -7.05 12.04 3.23
CA GLN A 144 -6.94 12.66 1.93
C GLN A 144 -6.37 14.08 2.05
N LEU A 145 -5.28 14.36 1.32
CA LEU A 145 -4.71 15.71 1.19
C LEU A 145 -5.43 16.53 0.10
N GLY A 146 -5.86 15.87 -0.98
CA GLY A 146 -6.63 16.51 -2.04
C GLY A 146 -7.14 15.49 -3.04
N ALA A 147 -8.39 15.64 -3.48
CA ALA A 147 -8.95 14.81 -4.53
C ALA A 147 -10.02 15.52 -5.34
N THR A 148 -10.17 15.06 -6.58
CA THR A 148 -11.28 15.37 -7.48
C THR A 148 -12.09 14.12 -7.81
N MET A 149 -11.67 12.94 -7.32
CA MET A 149 -12.40 11.67 -7.46
C MET A 149 -13.47 11.53 -6.37
N ASP A 150 -14.62 10.98 -6.73
CA ASP A 150 -15.64 10.59 -5.74
C ASP A 150 -15.25 9.24 -5.10
N ARG A 151 -15.04 9.25 -3.78
CA ARG A 151 -14.42 8.15 -3.02
C ARG A 151 -15.28 7.74 -1.85
N MET A 152 -15.18 6.45 -1.51
CA MET A 152 -15.95 5.86 -0.41
C MET A 152 -15.57 6.42 0.96
N ALA A 153 -14.28 6.74 1.19
CA ALA A 153 -13.81 7.30 2.46
C ALA A 153 -12.66 8.29 2.23
N GLN A 154 -12.80 9.50 2.80
CA GLN A 154 -11.76 10.54 2.77
C GLN A 154 -10.71 10.38 3.88
N SER A 155 -11.04 9.62 4.92
CA SER A 155 -10.11 9.26 6.00
C SER A 155 -10.48 7.90 6.59
N SER A 156 -9.48 7.12 7.00
CA SER A 156 -9.69 5.81 7.59
C SER A 156 -8.63 5.51 8.65
N TRP A 157 -9.07 4.92 9.76
CA TRP A 157 -8.18 4.32 10.75
C TRP A 157 -7.91 2.87 10.38
N LEU A 158 -6.64 2.46 10.44
CA LEU A 158 -6.23 1.08 10.23
C LEU A 158 -5.59 0.56 11.51
N LEU A 159 -6.18 -0.47 12.10
CA LEU A 159 -5.63 -1.18 13.25
C LEU A 159 -5.37 -2.63 12.84
N THR A 160 -4.12 -3.07 12.93
CA THR A 160 -3.73 -4.45 12.64
C THR A 160 -3.01 -5.03 13.84
N LEU A 161 -3.53 -6.13 14.37
CA LEU A 161 -2.87 -6.93 15.38
C LEU A 161 -2.47 -8.27 14.75
N GLU A 162 -1.18 -8.52 14.63
CA GLU A 162 -0.62 -9.77 14.13
C GLU A 162 0.10 -10.48 15.28
N SER A 163 -0.16 -11.77 15.46
CA SER A 163 0.56 -12.60 16.43
C SER A 163 0.99 -13.90 15.79
N THR A 164 2.28 -14.22 15.90
CA THR A 164 2.86 -15.46 15.35
C THR A 164 2.99 -16.51 16.45
N TRP A 165 2.36 -17.68 16.24
CA TRP A 165 2.29 -18.78 17.23
C TRP A 165 3.17 -19.99 16.87
N LEU A 166 3.84 -19.97 15.72
CA LEU A 166 4.57 -21.11 15.12
C LEU A 166 5.87 -21.54 15.83
N GLY A 167 6.09 -21.10 17.07
CA GLY A 167 7.21 -21.56 17.91
C GLY A 167 6.87 -22.74 18.84
N PHE A 168 5.62 -23.21 18.88
CA PHE A 168 5.18 -24.19 19.89
C PHE A 168 5.65 -25.64 19.65
N PHE A 169 6.10 -25.99 18.43
CA PHE A 169 6.51 -27.36 18.08
C PHE A 169 7.99 -27.52 17.73
N LYS A 170 8.87 -26.59 18.12
CA LYS A 170 10.32 -26.84 17.99
C LYS A 170 10.75 -27.79 19.12
N LYS A 171 10.72 -29.09 18.84
CA LYS A 171 11.36 -30.13 19.68
C LYS A 171 12.77 -29.65 20.04
N ARG A 172 13.08 -29.70 21.33
CA ARG A 172 14.46 -29.75 21.82
C ARG A 172 15.00 -31.10 21.40
N ASP A 173 15.81 -31.11 20.35
CA ASP A 173 16.81 -32.15 20.15
C ASP A 173 18.16 -31.60 20.66
#